data_AF-A0A8H5C3L0-F1
#
_entry.id   AF-A0A8H5C3L0-F1
#
_cell.length_a   1.000
_cell.length_b   1.000
_cell.length_c   1.000
_cell.angle_alpha   90.00
_cell.angle_beta   90.00
_cell.angle_gamma   90.00
#
_symmetry.space_group_name_H-M   'P 1'
#
loop_
_entity.id
_entity.type
_entity.pdbx_description
1 polymer ?
#
loop_
_entity_poly.entity_id
_entity_poly.type
_entity_poly.pdbx_seq_one_letter_code
_entity_poly.pdbx_strand_id
1 'polypeptide(L)'
;MSLRSGLRARVSIKSLSYAAYKHSAWSTRSHLPKFNSEGLAKYRTYATDNNPPPGSDARTSNVPWGEPITKASPSGNSTSSSKTTPSGTQASGASPSHTSNSDTTTKASAGGAGSTAGGEPASPEFEEFVEREEATVQSKYAPVWTALAIITMSLAAFGLGRVWHDMPMWPREVRRDLFSGFQANRRGDNTMGILNLSRAWETAKSLPIEKFGEYPFLKLSGIAIALAGAYDASGHTELAYEIYQEALSQLQDFTTPGAESSDASSRSLRGDLSTAERVRAVAISAKLGELARKLHKPPMEEEKWLAYSVETVLRDIMGVESVKNEVTAKGRDSDEIAKDVTEAMKLPPLWALRHDLAAPFEALGSFYARNGNPKFAMPLYFQAISLLMPPSPQVTSRRDKCRAAHIMGQISELIIRAGSDGAGVDHQALVEAETWAKTGLGITTEARRSFKEREGICEVAYAFMLYNLALIRELSGDQSKARELFVESLDQSKAIGFREGIKNAEKAIRVVGQEPVTISSLLPY
;
A
#
# COMPACT_ATOMS: atom_id res chain seq x y z
N MET A 1 5.27 -33.16 74.60
CA MET A 1 4.22 -33.93 73.90
C MET A 1 3.11 -32.97 73.46
N SER A 2 2.72 -33.06 72.18
CA SER A 2 1.51 -32.51 71.54
C SER A 2 1.40 -31.01 71.21
N LEU A 3 1.83 -30.69 69.97
CA LEU A 3 1.11 -30.01 68.88
C LEU A 3 -0.09 -29.09 69.23
N ARG A 4 0.02 -27.82 68.82
CA ARG A 4 -1.05 -27.07 68.13
C ARG A 4 -0.47 -25.91 67.32
N SER A 5 -0.43 -26.11 66.01
CA SER A 5 -0.14 -25.11 64.97
C SER A 5 -1.43 -24.42 64.54
N GLY A 6 -1.35 -23.11 64.28
CA GLY A 6 -2.49 -22.30 63.83
C GLY A 6 -2.07 -20.91 63.38
N LEU A 7 -1.29 -20.80 62.31
CA LEU A 7 -1.09 -19.55 61.58
C LEU A 7 -2.07 -19.49 60.39
N ARG A 8 -2.97 -18.51 60.41
CA ARG A 8 -3.78 -18.09 59.27
C ARG A 8 -2.94 -17.19 58.36
N ALA A 9 -2.60 -17.66 57.17
CA ALA A 9 -2.18 -16.82 56.06
C ALA A 9 -3.36 -16.68 55.08
N ARG A 10 -3.87 -15.45 54.90
CA ARG A 10 -4.78 -15.10 53.80
C ARG A 10 -3.94 -14.89 52.54
N VAL A 11 -4.05 -15.79 51.58
CA VAL A 11 -3.53 -15.60 50.22
C VAL A 11 -4.67 -15.10 49.34
N SER A 12 -4.47 -13.91 48.76
CA SER A 12 -5.35 -13.26 47.80
C SER A 12 -5.23 -13.94 46.44
N ILE A 13 -6.25 -14.69 46.03
CA ILE A 13 -6.36 -15.29 44.69
C ILE A 13 -7.09 -14.30 43.77
N LYS A 14 -6.33 -13.42 43.12
CA LYS A 14 -6.75 -12.70 41.89
C LYS A 14 -5.51 -12.30 41.08
N SER A 15 -4.92 -13.23 40.31
CA SER A 15 -4.06 -12.87 39.14
C SER A 15 -3.61 -14.05 38.24
N LEU A 16 -4.24 -15.23 38.27
CA LEU A 16 -3.73 -16.41 37.54
C LEU A 16 -4.71 -17.04 36.53
N SER A 17 -5.41 -16.22 35.72
CA SER A 17 -6.21 -16.76 34.61
C SER A 17 -6.06 -16.06 33.26
N TYR A 18 -5.10 -15.15 33.09
CA TYR A 18 -4.89 -14.48 31.79
C TYR A 18 -3.65 -14.93 31.01
N ALA A 19 -2.72 -15.67 31.64
CA ALA A 19 -1.47 -16.08 31.00
C ALA A 19 -1.55 -17.45 30.28
N ALA A 20 -2.47 -18.33 30.67
CA ALA A 20 -2.53 -19.70 30.14
C ALA A 20 -3.17 -19.80 28.75
N TYR A 21 -3.90 -18.78 28.29
CA TYR A 21 -4.55 -18.80 26.96
C TYR A 21 -3.63 -18.27 25.84
N LYS A 22 -2.52 -17.57 26.15
CA LYS A 22 -1.58 -17.03 25.15
C LYS A 22 -0.60 -18.07 24.57
N HIS A 23 -0.45 -19.26 25.18
CA HIS A 23 0.52 -20.27 24.73
C HIS A 23 -0.07 -21.43 23.92
N SER A 24 -1.37 -21.69 23.98
CA SER A 24 -1.98 -22.86 23.31
C SER A 24 -2.22 -22.62 21.81
N ALA A 25 -2.69 -21.43 21.42
CA ALA A 25 -3.12 -21.17 20.04
C ALA A 25 -1.98 -21.06 19.00
N TRP A 26 -0.73 -20.86 19.43
CA TRP A 26 0.44 -20.76 18.53
C TRP A 26 1.44 -21.93 18.66
N SER A 27 1.28 -22.79 19.68
CA SER A 27 2.26 -23.85 19.97
C SER A 27 1.89 -25.22 19.39
N THR A 28 0.65 -25.42 18.93
CA THR A 28 0.25 -26.68 18.29
C THR A 28 0.42 -26.60 16.77
N ARG A 29 1.65 -26.91 16.35
CA ARG A 29 1.95 -27.73 15.16
C ARG A 29 1.38 -27.24 13.82
N SER A 30 2.11 -26.34 13.18
CA SER A 30 2.24 -26.35 11.71
C SER A 30 3.72 -26.41 11.37
N HIS A 31 4.18 -27.56 10.88
CA HIS A 31 5.31 -27.56 9.95
C HIS A 31 4.87 -26.74 8.74
N LEU A 32 4.99 -25.41 8.82
CA LEU A 32 4.82 -24.55 7.66
C LEU A 32 5.91 -24.98 6.68
N PRO A 33 5.55 -25.38 5.44
CA PRO A 33 6.57 -25.69 4.45
C PRO A 33 7.45 -24.46 4.27
N LYS A 34 8.78 -24.65 4.34
CA LYS A 34 9.73 -23.58 4.04
C LYS A 34 9.45 -23.11 2.63
N PHE A 35 8.93 -21.89 2.50
CA PHE A 35 8.58 -21.29 1.23
C PHE A 35 9.88 -20.77 0.61
N ASN A 36 10.47 -21.53 -0.32
CA ASN A 36 11.69 -21.17 -1.03
C ASN A 36 11.37 -20.74 -2.48
N SER A 37 12.34 -20.13 -3.16
CA SER A 37 12.20 -19.66 -4.55
C SER A 37 11.86 -20.79 -5.53
N GLU A 38 12.31 -22.02 -5.26
CA GLU A 38 11.98 -23.20 -6.07
C GLU A 38 10.49 -23.58 -6.01
N GLY A 39 9.85 -23.35 -4.85
CA GLY A 39 8.40 -23.49 -4.70
C GLY A 39 7.66 -22.57 -5.67
N LEU A 40 8.03 -21.28 -5.70
CA LEU A 40 7.45 -20.27 -6.61
C LEU A 40 7.64 -20.60 -8.09
N ALA A 41 8.80 -21.12 -8.48
CA ALA A 41 9.05 -21.53 -9.87
C ALA A 41 8.13 -22.67 -10.33
N LYS A 42 7.88 -23.67 -9.47
CA LYS A 42 6.90 -24.76 -9.73
C LYS A 42 5.46 -24.23 -9.79
N TYR A 43 5.16 -23.15 -9.06
CA TYR A 43 3.85 -22.52 -9.09
C TYR A 43 3.59 -21.74 -10.38
N ARG A 44 4.61 -21.07 -10.95
CA ARG A 44 4.48 -20.36 -12.25
C ARG A 44 4.07 -21.30 -13.39
N THR A 45 4.62 -22.51 -13.42
CA THR A 45 4.24 -23.54 -14.41
C THR A 45 2.82 -24.09 -14.18
N TYR A 46 2.32 -24.12 -12.95
CA TYR A 46 0.99 -24.65 -12.66
C TYR A 46 -0.13 -23.64 -13.00
N ALA A 47 0.15 -22.34 -12.88
CA ALA A 47 -0.80 -21.27 -13.21
C ALA A 47 -0.98 -21.08 -14.73
N THR A 48 0.07 -21.31 -15.53
CA THR A 48 -0.02 -21.26 -16.99
C THR A 48 -0.84 -22.42 -17.57
N ASP A 49 -0.76 -23.60 -16.94
CA ASP A 49 -1.38 -24.81 -17.48
C ASP A 49 -2.86 -24.99 -17.09
N ASN A 50 -3.34 -24.26 -16.07
CA ASN A 50 -4.69 -24.44 -15.52
C ASN A 50 -5.65 -23.23 -15.73
N ASN A 51 -5.28 -22.24 -16.52
CA ASN A 51 -6.22 -21.21 -16.94
C ASN A 51 -7.05 -21.72 -18.14
N PRO A 52 -8.36 -21.97 -18.02
CA PRO A 52 -9.19 -22.25 -19.18
C PRO A 52 -9.24 -21.00 -20.09
N PRO A 53 -9.28 -21.18 -21.42
CA PRO A 53 -9.39 -20.06 -22.35
C PRO A 53 -10.69 -19.28 -22.09
N PRO A 54 -10.69 -17.95 -22.20
CA PRO A 54 -11.87 -17.14 -21.97
C PRO A 54 -12.87 -17.38 -23.11
N GLY A 55 -13.96 -18.09 -22.84
CA GLY A 55 -15.06 -18.24 -23.82
C GLY A 55 -15.94 -19.50 -23.76
N SER A 56 -15.94 -20.31 -22.70
CA SER A 56 -16.90 -21.43 -22.60
C SER A 56 -18.05 -21.10 -21.66
N ASP A 57 -19.22 -20.80 -22.23
CA ASP A 57 -20.50 -20.68 -21.55
C ASP A 57 -20.88 -22.01 -20.87
N ALA A 58 -20.96 -22.02 -19.53
CA ALA A 58 -21.46 -23.16 -18.78
C ALA A 58 -23.00 -23.08 -18.67
N ARG A 59 -23.69 -23.68 -19.63
CA ARG A 59 -25.13 -23.97 -19.56
C ARG A 59 -25.35 -25.45 -19.27
N THR A 60 -25.81 -25.73 -18.05
CA THR A 60 -26.57 -26.89 -17.54
C THR A 60 -26.64 -28.19 -18.37
N SER A 61 -26.19 -29.31 -17.78
CA SER A 61 -26.95 -30.58 -17.80
C SER A 61 -26.46 -31.56 -16.74
N ASN A 62 -27.40 -32.06 -15.93
CA ASN A 62 -27.24 -33.17 -14.99
C ASN A 62 -27.32 -34.54 -15.70
N VAL A 63 -26.92 -35.57 -14.94
CA VAL A 63 -27.14 -37.05 -14.99
C VAL A 63 -26.19 -37.95 -15.82
N PRO A 64 -26.01 -39.26 -15.48
CA PRO A 64 -24.80 -39.76 -14.80
C PRO A 64 -24.14 -41.03 -15.43
N TRP A 65 -22.97 -41.38 -14.87
CA TRP A 65 -22.19 -42.64 -14.89
C TRP A 65 -22.60 -43.85 -15.75
N GLY A 66 -21.64 -44.36 -16.55
CA GLY A 66 -21.57 -45.72 -17.08
C GLY A 66 -20.46 -45.94 -18.13
N GLU A 67 -19.34 -46.56 -17.74
CA GLU A 67 -18.27 -47.13 -18.60
C GLU A 67 -18.69 -48.50 -19.23
N PRO A 68 -17.88 -49.20 -20.08
CA PRO A 68 -16.92 -48.77 -21.12
C PRO A 68 -17.02 -49.57 -22.46
N ILE A 69 -16.03 -49.35 -23.35
CA ILE A 69 -15.45 -50.20 -24.42
C ILE A 69 -15.95 -50.09 -25.89
N THR A 70 -14.97 -49.75 -26.76
CA THR A 70 -14.62 -50.31 -28.10
C THR A 70 -14.59 -49.37 -29.31
N LYS A 71 -13.38 -49.33 -29.89
CA LYS A 71 -12.92 -49.06 -31.27
C LYS A 71 -14.01 -48.98 -32.37
N ALA A 72 -13.92 -47.96 -33.22
CA ALA A 72 -13.50 -48.09 -34.64
C ALA A 72 -13.70 -46.78 -35.43
N SER A 73 -12.67 -46.36 -36.14
CA SER A 73 -12.74 -45.54 -37.37
C SER A 73 -13.32 -46.43 -38.51
N PRO A 74 -13.87 -45.91 -39.63
CA PRO A 74 -13.08 -45.07 -40.54
C PRO A 74 -13.83 -44.03 -41.41
N SER A 75 -13.03 -43.12 -41.97
CA SER A 75 -13.02 -42.60 -43.36
C SER A 75 -14.27 -41.97 -44.01
N GLY A 76 -14.03 -40.81 -44.65
CA GLY A 76 -14.74 -40.37 -45.85
C GLY A 76 -15.09 -38.87 -45.82
N ASN A 77 -14.20 -37.99 -46.26
CA ASN A 77 -14.02 -37.46 -47.62
C ASN A 77 -14.84 -36.19 -47.95
N SER A 78 -14.08 -35.25 -48.52
CA SER A 78 -14.41 -34.36 -49.64
C SER A 78 -15.31 -33.14 -49.45
N THR A 79 -14.64 -31.97 -49.55
CA THR A 79 -14.91 -30.83 -50.45
C THR A 79 -16.27 -30.12 -50.43
N SER A 80 -16.25 -28.81 -50.20
CA SER A 80 -16.43 -27.84 -51.30
C SER A 80 -16.34 -26.39 -50.83
N SER A 81 -15.63 -25.61 -51.65
CA SER A 81 -15.51 -24.16 -51.63
C SER A 81 -16.82 -23.49 -52.05
N SER A 82 -17.10 -22.30 -51.52
CA SER A 82 -17.60 -21.20 -52.36
C SER A 82 -17.31 -19.84 -51.72
N LYS A 83 -17.10 -18.89 -52.63
CA LYS A 83 -16.53 -17.55 -52.54
C LYS A 83 -17.64 -16.56 -52.94
N THR A 84 -17.36 -15.27 -52.83
CA THR A 84 -18.06 -14.07 -53.37
C THR A 84 -18.97 -13.32 -52.38
N THR A 85 -18.60 -12.15 -51.81
CA THR A 85 -18.33 -10.76 -52.30
C THR A 85 -19.55 -9.81 -52.19
N PRO A 86 -19.32 -8.48 -52.07
CA PRO A 86 -20.09 -7.58 -51.22
C PRO A 86 -20.98 -6.61 -52.00
N SER A 87 -21.74 -5.78 -51.30
CA SER A 87 -22.37 -4.58 -51.86
C SER A 87 -22.50 -3.52 -50.77
N GLY A 88 -21.88 -2.35 -51.00
CA GLY A 88 -22.18 -1.13 -50.28
C GLY A 88 -23.30 -0.33 -50.97
N THR A 89 -23.63 0.84 -50.41
CA THR A 89 -23.83 2.15 -51.10
C THR A 89 -24.71 3.08 -50.25
N GLN A 90 -24.12 4.23 -49.83
CA GLN A 90 -24.62 5.64 -49.79
C GLN A 90 -26.02 5.96 -49.19
N ALA A 91 -26.39 7.15 -48.72
CA ALA A 91 -25.82 8.51 -48.71
C ALA A 91 -26.58 9.40 -47.67
N SER A 92 -25.88 10.42 -47.18
CA SER A 92 -26.25 11.86 -47.08
C SER A 92 -27.67 12.32 -46.66
N GLY A 93 -27.72 13.22 -45.67
CA GLY A 93 -28.85 14.15 -45.43
C GLY A 93 -28.54 15.19 -44.34
N ALA A 94 -28.77 16.47 -44.63
CA ALA A 94 -28.30 17.65 -43.90
C ALA A 94 -29.22 18.15 -42.74
N SER A 95 -28.63 19.07 -41.94
CA SER A 95 -29.16 20.10 -40.99
C SER A 95 -30.56 20.71 -41.28
N PRO A 96 -31.20 21.56 -40.42
CA PRO A 96 -30.64 22.43 -39.35
C PRO A 96 -31.49 22.69 -38.07
N SER A 97 -30.89 23.50 -37.18
CA SER A 97 -31.48 24.54 -36.30
C SER A 97 -32.41 24.17 -35.14
N HIS A 98 -31.98 24.49 -33.92
CA HIS A 98 -32.87 25.03 -32.89
C HIS A 98 -32.19 26.18 -32.13
N THR A 99 -32.82 27.34 -32.24
CA THR A 99 -32.69 28.55 -31.44
C THR A 99 -33.41 28.40 -30.10
N SER A 100 -32.87 28.95 -29.01
CA SER A 100 -33.69 29.54 -27.95
C SER A 100 -32.88 30.50 -27.07
N ASN A 101 -33.35 31.75 -27.08
CA ASN A 101 -33.02 32.84 -26.17
C ASN A 101 -33.48 32.54 -24.73
N SER A 102 -32.84 33.17 -23.74
CA SER A 102 -33.55 33.98 -22.73
C SER A 102 -32.57 34.73 -21.81
N ASP A 103 -32.52 36.05 -21.99
CA ASP A 103 -32.28 37.01 -20.92
C ASP A 103 -33.44 36.95 -19.91
N THR A 104 -33.17 37.04 -18.60
CA THR A 104 -33.81 38.06 -17.75
C THR A 104 -33.22 38.16 -16.34
N THR A 105 -33.11 39.41 -15.94
CA THR A 105 -32.81 40.04 -14.64
C THR A 105 -33.88 39.80 -13.57
N THR A 106 -33.51 39.83 -12.27
CA THR A 106 -34.14 40.55 -11.12
C THR A 106 -33.46 40.12 -9.79
N LYS A 107 -32.86 41.02 -8.96
CA LYS A 107 -33.43 41.78 -7.80
C LYS A 107 -34.17 40.88 -6.78
N ALA A 108 -34.05 40.94 -5.44
CA ALA A 108 -33.55 41.87 -4.42
C ALA A 108 -33.28 41.04 -3.12
N SER A 109 -32.56 41.47 -2.08
CA SER A 109 -33.04 42.42 -1.06
C SER A 109 -32.00 42.64 0.06
N ALA A 110 -31.81 43.92 0.41
CA ALA A 110 -31.67 44.59 1.72
C ALA A 110 -30.82 43.98 2.87
N GLY A 111 -30.08 44.75 3.69
CA GLY A 111 -30.01 46.22 3.88
C GLY A 111 -28.60 46.67 4.30
N GLY A 112 -28.29 47.96 4.41
CA GLY A 112 -29.15 49.12 4.49
C GLY A 112 -28.99 49.84 5.83
N ALA A 113 -27.88 50.59 5.98
CA ALA A 113 -27.71 51.82 6.77
C ALA A 113 -26.27 52.27 6.50
N GLY A 114 -25.98 53.32 5.72
CA GLY A 114 -26.46 54.69 5.88
C GLY A 114 -25.44 55.43 6.74
N SER A 115 -24.89 56.59 6.39
CA SER A 115 -25.25 57.53 5.33
C SER A 115 -24.19 58.65 5.32
N THR A 116 -23.86 59.13 4.10
CA THR A 116 -23.72 60.55 3.69
C THR A 116 -22.74 61.49 4.42
N ALA A 117 -22.12 62.50 3.79
CA ALA A 117 -21.95 63.03 2.43
C ALA A 117 -20.97 64.22 2.66
N GLY A 118 -20.02 64.55 1.78
CA GLY A 118 -20.23 65.14 0.46
C GLY A 118 -19.67 66.58 0.47
N GLY A 119 -19.19 67.07 -0.68
CA GLY A 119 -18.96 68.50 -0.91
C GLY A 119 -17.57 68.85 -1.45
N GLU A 120 -17.58 69.44 -2.64
CA GLU A 120 -16.48 69.73 -3.57
C GLU A 120 -15.97 71.21 -3.39
N PRO A 121 -15.19 71.85 -4.30
CA PRO A 121 -13.91 72.49 -3.99
C PRO A 121 -13.90 74.04 -4.09
N ALA A 122 -12.87 74.71 -3.55
CA ALA A 122 -12.20 75.89 -4.14
C ALA A 122 -11.11 76.51 -3.21
N SER A 123 -9.96 76.78 -3.83
CA SER A 123 -8.78 77.66 -3.57
C SER A 123 -8.87 78.87 -2.60
N PRO A 124 -7.77 79.66 -2.41
CA PRO A 124 -6.41 79.36 -1.92
C PRO A 124 -5.98 80.35 -0.78
N GLU A 125 -4.71 80.26 -0.35
CA GLU A 125 -3.96 81.20 0.53
C GLU A 125 -4.32 81.27 2.03
N PHE A 126 -3.47 80.64 2.85
CA PHE A 126 -2.80 81.34 3.96
C PHE A 126 -1.52 80.57 4.33
N GLU A 127 -0.36 81.19 4.13
CA GLU A 127 0.88 80.78 4.80
C GLU A 127 0.73 81.07 6.30
N GLU A 128 0.84 80.05 7.15
CA GLU A 128 1.26 80.26 8.53
C GLU A 128 1.99 79.03 9.11
N PHE A 129 3.23 79.28 9.49
CA PHE A 129 4.12 78.56 10.39
C PHE A 129 3.50 77.43 11.26
N VAL A 130 4.01 76.20 11.11
CA VAL A 130 4.16 75.26 12.24
C VAL A 130 5.51 74.55 12.13
N GLU A 131 6.48 75.05 12.89
CA GLU A 131 7.65 74.28 13.32
C GLU A 131 7.22 73.13 14.25
N ARG A 132 7.88 71.97 14.03
CA ARG A 132 8.34 71.01 15.05
C ARG A 132 7.27 70.21 15.84
N GLU A 133 7.24 68.90 15.59
CA GLU A 133 7.74 67.88 16.55
C GLU A 133 7.77 66.49 15.90
N GLU A 134 8.95 66.07 15.41
CA GLU A 134 9.27 64.64 15.28
C GLU A 134 9.43 64.07 16.69
N ALA A 135 8.32 63.61 17.28
CA ALA A 135 8.37 62.79 18.48
C ALA A 135 8.99 61.43 18.12
N THR A 136 10.33 61.38 18.13
CA THR A 136 11.08 60.14 18.20
C THR A 136 10.80 59.49 19.55
N VAL A 137 9.74 58.68 19.61
CA VAL A 137 9.50 57.79 20.74
C VAL A 137 10.64 56.76 20.74
N GLN A 138 11.73 57.10 21.44
CA GLN A 138 12.82 56.18 21.74
C GLN A 138 12.28 55.05 22.61
N SER A 139 11.74 54.03 21.94
CA SER A 139 11.38 52.77 22.57
C SER A 139 12.65 52.18 23.16
N LYS A 140 12.72 52.13 24.49
CA LYS A 140 13.81 51.47 25.24
C LYS A 140 13.98 49.99 24.86
N TYR A 141 13.01 49.41 24.13
CA TYR A 141 13.03 48.03 23.67
C TYR A 141 13.51 47.86 22.23
N ALA A 142 13.70 48.94 21.47
CA ALA A 142 14.24 48.89 20.11
C ALA A 142 15.53 48.04 19.97
N PRO A 143 16.55 48.17 20.85
CA PRO A 143 17.76 47.34 20.74
C PRO A 143 17.50 45.85 21.00
N VAL A 144 16.52 45.51 21.83
CA VAL A 144 16.15 44.13 22.14
C VAL A 144 15.47 43.47 20.93
N TRP A 145 14.55 44.19 20.28
CA TRP A 145 13.89 43.69 19.07
C TRP A 145 14.85 43.52 17.90
N THR A 146 15.82 44.43 17.72
CA THR A 146 16.85 44.27 16.69
C THR A 146 17.77 43.07 16.98
N ALA A 147 18.14 42.84 18.24
CA ALA A 147 18.93 41.68 18.62
C ALA A 147 18.18 40.36 18.37
N LEU A 148 16.88 40.32 18.69
CA LEU A 148 16.03 39.15 18.43
C LEU A 148 15.88 38.88 16.92
N ALA A 149 15.73 39.93 16.11
CA ALA A 149 15.64 39.82 14.65
C ALA A 149 16.94 39.27 14.04
N ILE A 150 18.11 39.73 14.52
CA ILE A 150 19.41 39.23 14.06
C ILE A 150 19.60 37.77 14.46
N ILE A 151 19.24 37.38 15.69
CA ILE A 151 19.34 35.98 16.16
C ILE A 151 18.42 35.06 15.35
N THR A 152 17.18 35.48 15.11
CA THR A 152 16.22 34.69 14.32
C THR A 152 16.65 34.55 12.86
N MET A 153 17.13 35.61 12.22
CA MET A 153 17.72 35.53 10.87
C MET A 153 18.96 34.64 10.84
N SER A 154 19.82 34.70 11.86
CA SER A 154 21.04 33.88 11.94
C SER A 154 20.71 32.40 12.14
N LEU A 155 19.72 32.08 12.99
CA LEU A 155 19.22 30.71 13.18
C LEU A 155 18.53 30.19 11.91
N ALA A 156 17.76 31.02 11.22
CA ALA A 156 17.15 30.67 9.94
C ALA A 156 18.22 30.41 8.86
N ALA A 157 19.23 31.27 8.75
CA ALA A 157 20.35 31.11 7.83
C ALA A 157 21.20 29.87 8.16
N PHE A 158 21.44 29.59 9.45
CA PHE A 158 22.15 28.39 9.89
C PHE A 158 21.35 27.11 9.63
N GLY A 159 20.04 27.12 9.89
CA GLY A 159 19.13 26.01 9.57
C GLY A 159 19.05 25.74 8.07
N LEU A 160 18.92 26.80 7.25
CA LEU A 160 18.93 26.71 5.79
C LEU A 160 20.29 26.24 5.25
N GLY A 161 21.40 26.70 5.85
CA GLY A 161 22.75 26.31 5.50
C GLY A 161 23.03 24.84 5.78
N ARG A 162 22.49 24.29 6.87
CA ARG A 162 22.61 22.85 7.18
C ARG A 162 21.85 21.97 6.20
N VAL A 163 20.64 22.38 5.81
CA VAL A 163 19.86 21.70 4.76
C VAL A 163 20.55 21.80 3.38
N TRP A 164 21.22 22.92 3.09
CA TRP A 164 22.02 23.09 1.87
C TRP A 164 23.34 22.30 1.88
N HIS A 165 23.94 22.09 3.05
CA HIS A 165 25.17 21.32 3.20
C HIS A 165 24.94 19.79 3.12
N ASP A 166 23.71 19.32 3.27
CA ASP A 166 23.34 17.91 3.01
C ASP A 166 23.01 17.64 1.52
N MET A 167 23.07 18.67 0.65
CA MET A 167 22.88 18.55 -0.81
C MET A 167 24.12 18.21 -1.70
N PRO A 168 25.37 17.99 -1.21
CA PRO A 168 26.45 17.53 -2.07
C PRO A 168 26.25 16.08 -2.54
N MET A 169 25.19 15.38 -2.09
CA MET A 169 24.90 14.03 -2.54
C MET A 169 24.52 13.92 -4.02
N TRP A 170 24.08 15.01 -4.66
CA TRP A 170 23.64 15.01 -6.07
C TRP A 170 24.62 15.76 -6.99
N PRO A 171 24.83 15.31 -8.24
CA PRO A 171 25.57 16.04 -9.26
C PRO A 171 25.03 17.47 -9.43
N ARG A 172 25.92 18.43 -9.74
CA ARG A 172 25.55 19.86 -9.85
C ARG A 172 24.55 20.09 -10.98
N GLU A 173 24.65 19.29 -12.02
CA GLU A 173 23.84 19.30 -13.24
C GLU A 173 22.37 18.97 -12.95
N VAL A 174 22.09 18.08 -12.00
CA VAL A 174 20.72 17.61 -11.70
C VAL A 174 20.08 18.38 -10.54
N ARG A 175 20.90 18.92 -9.63
CA ARG A 175 20.46 19.45 -8.33
C ARG A 175 19.38 20.54 -8.43
N ARG A 176 19.53 21.48 -9.37
CA ARG A 176 18.62 22.64 -9.49
C ARG A 176 17.21 22.20 -9.90
N ASP A 177 17.10 21.40 -10.95
CA ASP A 177 15.82 20.92 -11.46
C ASP A 177 15.19 19.96 -10.45
N LEU A 178 15.98 19.06 -9.86
CA LEU A 178 15.49 18.12 -8.86
C LEU A 178 14.87 18.83 -7.64
N PHE A 179 15.55 19.84 -7.10
CA PHE A 179 15.03 20.61 -5.97
C PHE A 179 13.77 21.39 -6.34
N SER A 180 13.77 22.05 -7.51
CA SER A 180 12.61 22.79 -8.00
C SER A 180 11.40 21.87 -8.18
N GLY A 181 11.62 20.67 -8.71
CA GLY A 181 10.62 19.63 -8.87
C GLY A 181 10.05 19.14 -7.53
N PHE A 182 10.90 18.82 -6.56
CA PHE A 182 10.45 18.43 -5.22
C PHE A 182 9.69 19.54 -4.50
N GLN A 183 10.14 20.78 -4.63
CA GLN A 183 9.47 21.92 -4.02
C GLN A 183 8.09 22.16 -4.65
N ALA A 184 7.97 22.04 -5.98
CA ALA A 184 6.69 22.15 -6.69
C ALA A 184 5.72 21.04 -6.28
N ASN A 185 6.16 19.77 -6.25
CA ASN A 185 5.36 18.64 -5.78
C ASN A 185 4.87 18.85 -4.33
N ARG A 186 5.72 19.35 -3.43
CA ARG A 186 5.32 19.64 -2.04
C ARG A 186 4.28 20.76 -1.93
N ARG A 187 4.20 21.65 -2.92
CA ARG A 187 3.18 22.71 -3.01
C ARG A 187 1.90 22.23 -3.70
N GLY A 188 1.85 20.98 -4.18
CA GLY A 188 0.74 20.45 -4.97
C GLY A 188 0.74 20.91 -6.43
N ASP A 189 1.79 21.59 -6.88
CA ASP A 189 1.96 21.97 -8.29
C ASP A 189 2.62 20.82 -9.05
N ASN A 190 1.81 19.81 -9.37
CA ASN A 190 2.26 18.60 -10.05
C ASN A 190 2.80 18.90 -11.46
N THR A 191 2.28 19.91 -12.15
CA THR A 191 2.71 20.26 -13.52
C THR A 191 4.14 20.79 -13.53
N MET A 192 4.45 21.76 -12.68
CA MET A 192 5.82 22.26 -12.53
C MET A 192 6.74 21.20 -11.92
N GLY A 193 6.21 20.36 -11.04
CA GLY A 193 6.90 19.20 -10.50
C GLY A 193 7.38 18.25 -11.59
N ILE A 194 6.48 17.80 -12.45
CA ILE A 194 6.75 16.90 -13.58
C ILE A 194 7.74 17.53 -14.56
N LEU A 195 7.57 18.80 -14.92
CA LEU A 195 8.47 19.47 -15.88
C LEU A 195 9.92 19.51 -15.36
N ASN A 196 10.13 19.87 -14.10
CA ASN A 196 11.48 19.94 -13.54
C ASN A 196 12.06 18.55 -13.27
N LEU A 197 11.24 17.60 -12.77
CA LEU A 197 11.70 16.24 -12.50
C LEU A 197 12.02 15.46 -13.79
N SER A 198 11.29 15.69 -14.89
CA SER A 198 11.60 15.07 -16.19
C SER A 198 12.93 15.58 -16.74
N ARG A 199 13.19 16.89 -16.68
CA ARG A 199 14.50 17.44 -17.05
C ARG A 199 15.62 16.86 -16.17
N ALA A 200 15.39 16.75 -14.87
CA ALA A 200 16.32 16.14 -13.94
C ALA A 200 16.59 14.66 -14.27
N TRP A 201 15.56 13.90 -14.64
CA TRP A 201 15.65 12.49 -15.03
C TRP A 201 16.46 12.30 -16.31
N GLU A 202 16.14 13.05 -17.38
CA GLU A 202 16.88 12.99 -18.64
C GLU A 202 18.35 13.40 -18.46
N THR A 203 18.60 14.45 -17.68
CA THR A 203 19.97 14.86 -17.34
C THR A 203 20.69 13.76 -16.56
N ALA A 204 20.03 13.15 -15.57
CA ALA A 204 20.62 12.09 -14.77
C ALA A 204 21.00 10.86 -15.60
N LYS A 205 20.17 10.46 -16.58
CA LYS A 205 20.46 9.36 -17.51
C LYS A 205 21.66 9.62 -18.40
N SER A 206 21.90 10.87 -18.76
CA SER A 206 23.04 11.27 -19.61
C SER A 206 24.38 11.30 -18.86
N LEU A 207 24.37 11.26 -17.53
CA LEU A 207 25.57 11.38 -16.72
C LEU A 207 26.19 10.00 -16.43
N PRO A 208 27.53 9.90 -16.37
CA PRO A 208 28.21 8.67 -16.00
C PRO A 208 27.95 8.34 -14.52
N ILE A 209 27.82 7.05 -14.20
CA ILE A 209 27.38 6.53 -12.89
C ILE A 209 28.29 7.02 -11.75
N GLU A 210 29.57 7.21 -12.03
CA GLU A 210 30.59 7.66 -11.07
C GLU A 210 30.31 9.06 -10.52
N LYS A 211 29.59 9.91 -11.29
CA LYS A 211 29.22 11.27 -10.85
C LYS A 211 28.24 11.25 -9.69
N PHE A 212 27.49 10.17 -9.51
CA PHE A 212 26.53 10.03 -8.42
C PHE A 212 27.21 9.62 -7.10
N GLY A 213 28.50 9.26 -7.10
CA GLY A 213 29.23 8.89 -5.88
C GLY A 213 28.63 7.65 -5.22
N GLU A 214 28.50 7.68 -3.89
CA GLU A 214 27.93 6.56 -3.13
C GLU A 214 26.45 6.31 -3.46
N TYR A 215 26.08 5.03 -3.56
CA TYR A 215 24.73 4.53 -3.88
C TYR A 215 24.15 5.15 -5.16
N PRO A 216 24.82 5.02 -6.30
CA PRO A 216 24.44 5.72 -7.52
C PRO A 216 23.07 5.26 -8.02
N PHE A 217 22.74 3.98 -7.90
CA PHE A 217 21.43 3.46 -8.31
C PHE A 217 20.33 3.90 -7.36
N LEU A 218 20.62 4.05 -6.06
CA LEU A 218 19.71 4.66 -5.10
C LEU A 218 19.42 6.12 -5.47
N LYS A 219 20.40 6.87 -5.96
CA LYS A 219 20.15 8.24 -6.41
C LYS A 219 19.30 8.25 -7.68
N LEU A 220 19.71 7.50 -8.69
CA LEU A 220 19.02 7.45 -9.98
C LEU A 220 17.56 6.99 -9.85
N SER A 221 17.33 5.84 -9.21
CA SER A 221 15.97 5.33 -8.94
C SER A 221 15.14 6.27 -8.07
N GLY A 222 15.75 7.06 -7.19
CA GLY A 222 15.04 8.06 -6.38
C GLY A 222 14.43 9.18 -7.22
N ILE A 223 15.14 9.63 -8.26
CA ILE A 223 14.63 10.63 -9.21
C ILE A 223 13.45 10.02 -9.99
N ALA A 224 13.60 8.79 -10.49
CA ALA A 224 12.54 8.12 -11.23
C ALA A 224 11.28 7.89 -10.39
N ILE A 225 11.41 7.44 -9.13
CA ILE A 225 10.28 7.25 -8.21
C ILE A 225 9.56 8.58 -7.96
N ALA A 226 10.30 9.67 -7.79
CA ALA A 226 9.71 11.00 -7.58
C ALA A 226 8.92 11.48 -8.80
N LEU A 227 9.50 11.30 -10.00
CA LEU A 227 8.85 11.66 -11.26
C LEU A 227 7.60 10.79 -11.52
N ALA A 228 7.72 9.48 -11.40
CA ALA A 228 6.61 8.54 -11.57
C ALA A 228 5.49 8.79 -10.55
N GLY A 229 5.84 9.11 -9.30
CA GLY A 229 4.86 9.50 -8.27
C GLY A 229 4.11 10.79 -8.63
N ALA A 230 4.77 11.76 -9.24
CA ALA A 230 4.13 12.99 -9.73
C ALA A 230 3.18 12.72 -10.91
N TYR A 231 3.57 11.83 -11.84
CA TYR A 231 2.70 11.38 -12.93
C TYR A 231 1.47 10.62 -12.39
N ASP A 232 1.65 9.69 -11.46
CA ASP A 232 0.54 8.93 -10.86
C ASP A 232 -0.43 9.86 -10.11
N ALA A 233 0.08 10.85 -9.37
CA ALA A 233 -0.72 11.84 -8.66
C ALA A 233 -1.49 12.79 -9.59
N SER A 234 -1.02 12.99 -10.82
CA SER A 234 -1.70 13.81 -11.85
C SER A 234 -2.63 13.00 -12.76
N GLY A 235 -2.80 11.70 -12.50
CA GLY A 235 -3.64 10.81 -13.28
C GLY A 235 -2.99 10.23 -14.54
N HIS A 236 -1.72 10.54 -14.81
CA HIS A 236 -0.95 10.00 -15.94
C HIS A 236 -0.31 8.67 -15.56
N THR A 237 -1.14 7.67 -15.22
CA THR A 237 -0.68 6.41 -14.63
C THR A 237 0.15 5.57 -15.62
N GLU A 238 -0.11 5.65 -16.92
CA GLU A 238 0.66 4.96 -17.96
C GLU A 238 2.11 5.44 -18.01
N LEU A 239 2.33 6.76 -17.98
CA LEU A 239 3.69 7.33 -17.96
C LEU A 239 4.42 6.99 -16.65
N ALA A 240 3.71 6.99 -15.52
CA ALA A 240 4.27 6.55 -14.25
C ALA A 240 4.74 5.09 -14.33
N TYR A 241 3.93 4.23 -14.94
CA TYR A 241 4.25 2.82 -15.14
C TYR A 241 5.51 2.64 -15.99
N GLU A 242 5.62 3.33 -17.13
CA GLU A 242 6.80 3.28 -18.01
C GLU A 242 8.08 3.71 -17.29
N ILE A 243 8.04 4.78 -16.49
CA ILE A 243 9.20 5.27 -15.75
C ILE A 243 9.62 4.29 -14.65
N TYR A 244 8.67 3.64 -13.98
CA TYR A 244 9.00 2.58 -13.02
C TYR A 244 9.62 1.36 -13.70
N GLN A 245 9.16 0.98 -14.90
CA GLN A 245 9.78 -0.10 -15.68
C GLN A 245 11.21 0.26 -16.09
N GLU A 246 11.43 1.47 -16.59
CA GLU A 246 12.77 1.98 -16.93
C GLU A 246 13.68 1.96 -15.69
N ALA A 247 13.22 2.48 -14.56
CA ALA A 247 13.98 2.51 -13.31
C ALA A 247 14.33 1.10 -12.79
N LEU A 248 13.40 0.15 -12.87
CA LEU A 248 13.67 -1.23 -12.46
C LEU A 248 14.70 -1.89 -13.39
N SER A 249 14.60 -1.64 -14.69
CA SER A 249 15.52 -2.21 -15.68
C SER A 249 16.99 -1.83 -15.42
N GLN A 250 17.24 -0.63 -14.88
CA GLN A 250 18.58 -0.16 -14.52
C GLN A 250 19.18 -0.91 -13.31
N LEU A 251 18.32 -1.49 -12.46
CA LEU A 251 18.72 -2.31 -11.30
C LEU A 251 18.90 -3.79 -11.66
N GLN A 252 18.50 -4.20 -12.86
CA GLN A 252 18.60 -5.57 -13.32
C GLN A 252 19.90 -5.80 -14.09
N ASP A 253 20.41 -7.03 -14.03
CA ASP A 253 21.54 -7.44 -14.85
C ASP A 253 21.06 -7.88 -16.23
N PHE A 254 21.71 -7.35 -17.28
CA PHE A 254 21.48 -7.73 -18.68
C PHE A 254 22.50 -8.76 -19.18
N THR A 255 23.52 -9.06 -18.39
CA THR A 255 24.71 -9.84 -18.81
C THR A 255 24.54 -11.34 -18.57
N THR A 256 23.42 -11.78 -17.98
CA THR A 256 23.22 -13.20 -17.65
C THR A 256 23.00 -14.02 -18.94
N PRO A 257 23.90 -14.96 -19.31
CA PRO A 257 23.76 -15.76 -20.52
C PRO A 257 22.54 -16.69 -20.39
N GLY A 258 21.58 -16.58 -21.32
CA GLY A 258 20.27 -17.25 -21.27
C GLY A 258 19.07 -16.29 -21.13
N ALA A 259 19.32 -15.00 -20.88
CA ALA A 259 18.32 -13.93 -20.83
C ALA A 259 17.89 -13.40 -22.22
N GLU A 260 17.84 -14.26 -23.24
CA GLU A 260 17.21 -13.93 -24.54
C GLU A 260 15.67 -13.87 -24.41
N SER A 261 15.11 -14.25 -23.27
CA SER A 261 13.70 -13.99 -22.96
C SER A 261 13.48 -12.49 -22.77
N SER A 262 12.58 -11.91 -23.57
CA SER A 262 12.12 -10.52 -23.49
C SER A 262 11.46 -10.14 -22.14
N ASP A 263 11.27 -11.10 -21.24
CA ASP A 263 10.60 -10.89 -19.96
C ASP A 263 11.53 -10.28 -18.89
N ALA A 264 11.38 -8.97 -18.68
CA ALA A 264 12.07 -8.22 -17.63
C ALA A 264 11.86 -8.79 -16.20
N SER A 265 10.84 -9.61 -15.96
CA SER A 265 10.57 -10.25 -14.66
C SER A 265 11.37 -11.54 -14.40
N SER A 266 12.14 -12.04 -15.37
CA SER A 266 13.03 -13.18 -15.11
C SER A 266 14.46 -12.74 -14.76
N ARG A 267 14.77 -11.44 -14.90
CA ARG A 267 16.13 -10.90 -14.72
C ARG A 267 16.51 -10.77 -13.25
N SER A 268 17.67 -11.35 -12.91
CA SER A 268 18.27 -11.18 -11.59
C SER A 268 18.71 -9.73 -11.37
N LEU A 269 18.70 -9.30 -10.10
CA LEU A 269 19.29 -8.02 -9.72
C LEU A 269 20.81 -8.04 -9.93
N ARG A 270 21.38 -6.87 -10.24
CA ARG A 270 22.84 -6.77 -10.40
C ARG A 270 23.57 -7.16 -9.11
N GLY A 271 24.74 -7.77 -9.26
CA GLY A 271 25.57 -8.24 -8.14
C GLY A 271 26.14 -7.09 -7.29
N ASP A 272 26.37 -5.93 -7.90
CA ASP A 272 26.97 -4.75 -7.29
C ASP A 272 25.99 -3.89 -6.46
N LEU A 273 24.70 -4.24 -6.44
CA LEU A 273 23.70 -3.48 -5.67
C LEU A 273 23.85 -3.67 -4.16
N SER A 274 23.76 -2.54 -3.46
CA SER A 274 23.59 -2.50 -2.00
C SER A 274 22.23 -3.07 -1.56
N THR A 275 22.11 -3.43 -0.29
CA THR A 275 20.85 -3.91 0.29
C THR A 275 19.71 -2.88 0.14
N ALA A 276 20.00 -1.59 0.29
CA ALA A 276 19.02 -0.51 0.07
C ALA A 276 18.49 -0.49 -1.36
N GLU A 277 19.36 -0.67 -2.35
CA GLU A 277 19.01 -0.68 -3.77
C GLU A 277 18.21 -1.93 -4.13
N ARG A 278 18.52 -3.08 -3.52
CA ARG A 278 17.73 -4.31 -3.67
C ARG A 278 16.32 -4.16 -3.12
N VAL A 279 16.18 -3.60 -1.92
CA VAL A 279 14.87 -3.31 -1.31
C VAL A 279 14.09 -2.31 -2.16
N ARG A 280 14.78 -1.36 -2.79
CA ARG A 280 14.14 -0.43 -3.71
C ARG A 280 13.62 -1.11 -4.97
N ALA A 281 14.36 -2.08 -5.53
CA ALA A 281 13.87 -2.88 -6.65
C ALA A 281 12.58 -3.65 -6.28
N VAL A 282 12.52 -4.19 -5.06
CA VAL A 282 11.31 -4.82 -4.51
C VAL A 282 10.14 -3.83 -4.45
N ALA A 283 10.38 -2.62 -3.93
CA ALA A 283 9.33 -1.59 -3.84
C ALA A 283 8.84 -1.12 -5.23
N ILE A 284 9.75 -0.91 -6.19
CA ILE A 284 9.40 -0.53 -7.56
C ILE A 284 8.57 -1.63 -8.24
N SER A 285 8.98 -2.90 -8.12
CA SER A 285 8.23 -4.01 -8.69
C SER A 285 6.86 -4.22 -8.04
N ALA A 286 6.74 -4.05 -6.72
CA ALA A 286 5.44 -4.09 -6.06
C ALA A 286 4.52 -2.96 -6.57
N LYS A 287 5.05 -1.74 -6.75
CA LYS A 287 4.31 -0.61 -7.31
C LYS A 287 3.92 -0.84 -8.77
N LEU A 288 4.76 -1.47 -9.59
CA LEU A 288 4.41 -1.87 -10.95
C LEU A 288 3.21 -2.82 -10.98
N GLY A 289 3.13 -3.78 -10.05
CA GLY A 289 1.96 -4.64 -9.90
C GLY A 289 0.68 -3.87 -9.56
N GLU A 290 0.77 -2.93 -8.60
CA GLU A 290 -0.35 -2.05 -8.25
C GLU A 290 -0.82 -1.20 -9.44
N LEU A 291 0.11 -0.61 -10.19
CA LEU A 291 -0.20 0.19 -11.37
C LEU A 291 -0.76 -0.64 -12.51
N ALA A 292 -0.26 -1.86 -12.74
CA ALA A 292 -0.81 -2.78 -13.73
C ALA A 292 -2.30 -3.05 -13.47
N ARG A 293 -2.67 -3.26 -12.19
CA ARG A 293 -4.07 -3.38 -11.76
C ARG A 293 -4.87 -2.11 -12.02
N LYS A 294 -4.34 -0.94 -11.62
CA LYS A 294 -5.01 0.37 -11.79
C LYS A 294 -5.26 0.70 -13.26
N LEU A 295 -4.35 0.30 -14.14
CA LEU A 295 -4.43 0.45 -15.59
C LEU A 295 -5.27 -0.64 -16.27
N HIS A 296 -5.85 -1.57 -15.51
CA HIS A 296 -6.57 -2.73 -16.04
C HIS A 296 -5.76 -3.50 -17.09
N LYS A 297 -4.43 -3.61 -16.89
CA LYS A 297 -3.58 -4.50 -17.68
C LYS A 297 -4.03 -5.94 -17.48
N PRO A 298 -3.68 -6.87 -18.41
CA PRO A 298 -3.97 -8.29 -18.22
C PRO A 298 -3.48 -8.78 -16.85
N PRO A 299 -4.20 -9.69 -16.18
CA PRO A 299 -3.86 -10.16 -14.83
C PRO A 299 -2.46 -10.78 -14.75
N MET A 300 -1.98 -11.37 -15.86
CA MET A 300 -0.62 -11.90 -15.96
C MET A 300 0.45 -10.83 -15.75
N GLU A 301 0.19 -9.57 -16.13
CA GLU A 301 1.14 -8.46 -15.94
C GLU A 301 1.18 -8.01 -14.48
N GLU A 302 0.03 -7.95 -13.78
CA GLU A 302 0.00 -7.71 -12.33
C GLU A 302 0.75 -8.81 -11.57
N GLU A 303 0.42 -10.08 -11.86
CA GLU A 303 1.06 -11.25 -11.25
C GLU A 303 2.57 -11.25 -11.47
N LYS A 304 3.00 -10.95 -12.71
CA LYS A 304 4.41 -10.90 -13.11
C LYS A 304 5.24 -9.99 -12.19
N TRP A 305 4.78 -8.78 -11.94
CA TRP A 305 5.52 -7.81 -11.12
C TRP A 305 5.44 -8.12 -9.62
N LEU A 306 4.29 -8.58 -9.13
CA LEU A 306 4.13 -8.98 -7.73
C LEU A 306 4.95 -10.23 -7.39
N ALA A 307 4.95 -11.23 -8.27
CA ALA A 307 5.78 -12.43 -8.14
C ALA A 307 7.26 -12.08 -8.16
N TYR A 308 7.69 -11.21 -9.09
CA TYR A 308 9.08 -10.73 -9.13
C TYR A 308 9.50 -10.07 -7.82
N SER A 309 8.63 -9.22 -7.25
CA SER A 309 8.87 -8.54 -5.98
C SER A 309 9.10 -9.54 -4.84
N VAL A 310 8.22 -10.55 -4.71
CA VAL A 310 8.33 -11.61 -3.69
C VAL A 310 9.56 -12.49 -3.90
N GLU A 311 9.82 -12.92 -5.13
CA GLU A 311 11.00 -13.74 -5.48
C GLU A 311 12.29 -13.00 -5.14
N THR A 312 12.35 -11.70 -5.43
CA THR A 312 13.49 -10.83 -5.11
C THR A 312 13.69 -10.72 -3.60
N VAL A 313 12.63 -10.59 -2.79
CA VAL A 313 12.76 -10.60 -1.32
C VAL A 313 13.36 -11.93 -0.84
N LEU A 314 12.83 -13.06 -1.32
CA LEU A 314 13.29 -14.38 -0.87
C LEU A 314 14.72 -14.68 -1.30
N ARG A 315 15.07 -14.40 -2.56
CA ARG A 315 16.38 -14.69 -3.14
C ARG A 315 17.45 -13.69 -2.71
N ASP A 316 17.19 -12.40 -2.90
CA ASP A 316 18.22 -11.35 -2.88
C ASP A 316 18.30 -10.61 -1.55
N ILE A 317 17.26 -10.67 -0.71
CA ILE A 317 17.25 -10.02 0.61
C ILE A 317 17.44 -11.06 1.71
N MET A 318 16.54 -12.04 1.79
CA MET A 318 16.58 -13.07 2.83
C MET A 318 17.70 -14.09 2.58
N GLY A 319 17.96 -14.47 1.33
CA GLY A 319 19.04 -15.39 0.97
C GLY A 319 20.44 -14.87 1.34
N VAL A 320 20.69 -13.57 1.18
CA VAL A 320 21.97 -12.93 1.53
C VAL A 320 22.20 -12.90 3.04
N GLU A 321 21.14 -12.70 3.83
CA GLU A 321 21.23 -12.69 5.30
C GLU A 321 21.52 -14.09 5.87
N SER A 322 20.96 -15.14 5.28
CA SER A 322 21.27 -16.53 5.67
C SER A 322 22.73 -16.93 5.38
N VAL A 323 23.31 -16.49 4.26
CA VAL A 323 24.70 -16.81 3.91
C VAL A 323 25.69 -16.06 4.80
N LYS A 324 25.40 -14.80 5.18
CA LYS A 324 26.24 -14.05 6.12
C LYS A 324 26.29 -14.72 7.49
N ASN A 325 25.16 -15.22 7.99
CA ASN A 325 25.08 -15.90 9.28
C ASN A 325 25.85 -17.25 9.32
N GLU A 326 25.98 -17.96 8.19
CA GLU A 326 26.82 -19.16 8.10
C GLU A 326 28.33 -18.83 8.01
N VAL A 327 28.70 -17.76 7.32
CA VAL A 327 30.12 -17.35 7.18
C VAL A 327 30.67 -16.79 8.50
N THR A 328 29.83 -16.16 9.33
CA THR A 328 30.20 -15.70 10.68
C THR A 328 30.42 -16.80 11.71
N ALA A 329 30.09 -18.06 11.40
CA ALA A 329 30.44 -19.20 12.25
C ALA A 329 31.93 -19.61 12.12
N LYS A 330 32.68 -19.01 11.19
CA LYS A 330 34.16 -19.12 11.13
C LYS A 330 34.80 -17.79 11.49
N GLY A 331 35.29 -17.73 12.73
CA GLY A 331 35.74 -16.53 13.43
C GLY A 331 36.65 -15.60 12.63
N ARG A 332 36.17 -14.37 12.45
CA ARG A 332 36.90 -13.10 12.47
C ARG A 332 35.87 -11.99 12.66
N ASP A 333 36.23 -10.94 13.41
CA ASP A 333 35.41 -9.81 13.87
C ASP A 333 34.35 -9.31 12.87
N SER A 334 33.22 -10.01 12.83
CA SER A 334 32.09 -9.66 11.97
C SER A 334 31.14 -8.66 12.63
N ASP A 335 31.27 -8.47 13.94
CA ASP A 335 30.45 -7.51 14.69
C ASP A 335 30.84 -6.06 14.38
N GLU A 336 32.10 -5.80 13.97
CA GLU A 336 32.51 -4.47 13.48
C GLU A 336 32.00 -4.22 12.05
N ILE A 337 32.10 -5.17 11.13
CA ILE A 337 31.64 -4.99 9.73
C ILE A 337 30.10 -4.91 9.64
N ALA A 338 29.38 -5.69 10.46
CA ALA A 338 27.93 -5.64 10.52
C ALA A 338 27.43 -4.33 11.13
N LYS A 339 28.13 -3.80 12.16
CA LYS A 339 27.86 -2.45 12.66
C LYS A 339 28.21 -1.39 11.62
N ASP A 340 29.34 -1.49 10.95
CA ASP A 340 29.82 -0.48 10.00
C ASP A 340 28.92 -0.41 8.74
N VAL A 341 28.39 -1.53 8.24
CA VAL A 341 27.43 -1.51 7.12
C VAL A 341 26.05 -1.00 7.55
N THR A 342 25.64 -1.23 8.79
CA THR A 342 24.34 -0.74 9.31
C THR A 342 24.41 0.73 9.71
N GLU A 343 25.57 1.20 10.19
CA GLU A 343 25.84 2.56 10.66
C GLU A 343 26.29 3.49 9.53
N ALA A 344 27.08 3.01 8.55
CA ALA A 344 27.46 3.77 7.36
C ALA A 344 26.29 3.99 6.39
N MET A 345 25.24 3.17 6.41
CA MET A 345 24.13 3.27 5.45
C MET A 345 22.91 4.06 5.91
N LYS A 346 22.82 4.52 7.18
CA LYS A 346 21.61 5.19 7.75
C LYS A 346 20.29 4.46 7.43
N LEU A 347 20.32 3.17 7.08
CA LEU A 347 19.13 2.38 6.92
C LEU A 347 18.65 2.06 8.31
N PRO A 348 17.35 2.26 8.60
CA PRO A 348 16.86 1.79 9.85
C PRO A 348 17.02 0.26 9.86
N PRO A 349 17.46 -0.33 10.99
CA PRO A 349 17.67 -1.77 11.14
C PRO A 349 16.50 -2.58 10.57
N LEU A 350 16.75 -3.81 10.12
CA LEU A 350 15.81 -4.67 9.37
C LEU A 350 14.37 -4.68 9.92
N TRP A 351 14.17 -4.45 11.22
CA TRP A 351 12.85 -4.28 11.82
C TRP A 351 12.02 -3.10 11.26
N ALA A 352 12.64 -2.03 10.82
CA ALA A 352 11.98 -0.89 10.17
C ALA A 352 11.68 -1.12 8.69
N LEU A 353 12.27 -2.16 8.09
CA LEU A 353 12.00 -2.61 6.73
C LEU A 353 10.92 -3.72 6.66
N ARG A 354 10.50 -4.29 7.80
CA ARG A 354 9.57 -5.43 7.83
C ARG A 354 8.26 -5.15 7.11
N HIS A 355 7.72 -3.95 7.31
CA HIS A 355 6.52 -3.51 6.63
C HIS A 355 6.68 -3.54 5.10
N ASP A 356 7.80 -3.00 4.61
CA ASP A 356 8.09 -2.90 3.18
C ASP A 356 8.39 -4.28 2.55
N LEU A 357 8.98 -5.20 3.33
CA LEU A 357 9.23 -6.58 2.87
C LEU A 357 7.97 -7.45 2.93
N ALA A 358 7.04 -7.19 3.85
CA ALA A 358 5.79 -7.94 3.96
C ALA A 358 4.74 -7.48 2.92
N ALA A 359 4.80 -6.22 2.50
CA ALA A 359 3.83 -5.64 1.56
C ALA A 359 3.73 -6.40 0.22
N PRO A 360 4.83 -6.83 -0.44
CA PRO A 360 4.76 -7.67 -1.64
C PRO A 360 4.03 -8.99 -1.43
N PHE A 361 4.24 -9.66 -0.29
CA PHE A 361 3.55 -10.92 0.03
C PHE A 361 2.05 -10.70 0.24
N GLU A 362 1.67 -9.65 0.95
CA GLU A 362 0.26 -9.28 1.12
C GLU A 362 -0.39 -8.92 -0.22
N ALA A 363 0.30 -8.16 -1.08
CA ALA A 363 -0.21 -7.77 -2.38
C ALA A 363 -0.40 -8.97 -3.32
N LEU A 364 0.59 -9.85 -3.41
CA LEU A 364 0.50 -11.09 -4.20
C LEU A 364 -0.54 -12.06 -3.61
N GLY A 365 -0.62 -12.16 -2.28
CA GLY A 365 -1.67 -12.92 -1.61
C GLY A 365 -3.06 -12.40 -1.93
N SER A 366 -3.23 -11.08 -1.94
CA SER A 366 -4.49 -10.41 -2.30
C SER A 366 -4.86 -10.65 -3.76
N PHE A 367 -3.87 -10.65 -4.67
CA PHE A 367 -4.08 -11.00 -6.07
C PHE A 367 -4.63 -12.43 -6.20
N TYR A 368 -3.97 -13.43 -5.63
CA TYR A 368 -4.46 -14.81 -5.70
C TYR A 368 -5.81 -15.02 -5.00
N ALA A 369 -6.05 -14.32 -3.89
CA ALA A 369 -7.33 -14.37 -3.18
C ALA A 369 -8.49 -13.86 -4.05
N ARG A 370 -8.30 -12.75 -4.77
CA ARG A 370 -9.31 -12.20 -5.70
C ARG A 370 -9.53 -13.08 -6.92
N ASN A 371 -8.47 -13.74 -7.40
CA ASN A 371 -8.52 -14.62 -8.56
C ASN A 371 -9.01 -16.04 -8.23
N GLY A 372 -9.56 -16.27 -7.04
CA GLY A 372 -10.14 -17.57 -6.65
C GLY A 372 -9.11 -18.66 -6.36
N ASN A 373 -7.87 -18.28 -6.05
CA ASN A 373 -6.75 -19.19 -5.79
C ASN A 373 -6.32 -19.17 -4.31
N PRO A 374 -7.17 -19.60 -3.35
CA PRO A 374 -6.88 -19.53 -1.92
C PRO A 374 -5.65 -20.35 -1.51
N LYS A 375 -5.34 -21.43 -2.25
CA LYS A 375 -4.18 -22.29 -2.01
C LYS A 375 -2.85 -21.54 -2.14
N PHE A 376 -2.77 -20.53 -3.02
CA PHE A 376 -1.57 -19.70 -3.18
C PHE A 376 -1.60 -18.47 -2.27
N ALA A 377 -2.78 -17.90 -2.04
CA ALA A 377 -2.93 -16.71 -1.19
C ALA A 377 -2.56 -16.98 0.28
N MET A 378 -3.04 -18.08 0.85
CA MET A 378 -2.86 -18.41 2.26
C MET A 378 -1.39 -18.45 2.73
N PRO A 379 -0.48 -19.21 2.09
CA PRO A 379 0.92 -19.24 2.52
C PRO A 379 1.62 -17.88 2.38
N LEU A 380 1.25 -17.05 1.41
CA LEU A 380 1.81 -15.70 1.26
C LEU A 380 1.38 -14.79 2.42
N TYR A 381 0.11 -14.85 2.83
CA TYR A 381 -0.35 -14.12 4.00
C TYR A 381 0.34 -14.57 5.29
N PHE A 382 0.55 -15.89 5.49
CA PHE A 382 1.30 -16.38 6.63
C PHE A 382 2.76 -15.91 6.61
N GLN A 383 3.40 -15.89 5.43
CA GLN A 383 4.75 -15.36 5.29
C GLN A 383 4.79 -13.87 5.66
N ALA A 384 3.83 -13.07 5.19
CA ALA A 384 3.72 -11.66 5.55
C ALA A 384 3.54 -11.45 7.07
N ILE A 385 2.66 -12.22 7.71
CA ILE A 385 2.45 -12.17 9.17
C ILE A 385 3.73 -12.54 9.92
N SER A 386 4.47 -13.55 9.47
CA SER A 386 5.73 -13.97 10.11
C SER A 386 6.81 -12.89 10.06
N LEU A 387 6.84 -12.09 8.99
CA LEU A 387 7.75 -10.95 8.84
C LEU A 387 7.35 -9.78 9.74
N LEU A 388 6.04 -9.50 9.85
CA LEU A 388 5.50 -8.41 10.66
C LEU A 388 5.51 -8.74 12.16
N MET A 389 5.27 -10.00 12.52
CA MET A 389 5.16 -10.50 13.89
C MET A 389 6.06 -11.72 14.14
N PRO A 390 7.39 -11.56 14.15
CA PRO A 390 8.31 -12.62 14.53
C PRO A 390 8.08 -13.08 15.98
N PRO A 391 8.50 -14.31 16.31
CA PRO A 391 8.38 -14.85 17.66
C PRO A 391 9.21 -14.04 18.67
N SER A 392 8.74 -14.05 19.93
CA SER A 392 9.46 -13.53 21.09
C SER A 392 10.89 -14.08 21.14
N PRO A 393 11.93 -13.28 21.48
CA PRO A 393 11.90 -12.02 22.21
C PRO A 393 11.82 -10.74 21.36
N GLN A 394 11.61 -10.85 20.05
CA GLN A 394 11.70 -9.69 19.17
C GLN A 394 10.53 -8.72 19.41
N VAL A 395 10.86 -7.45 19.66
CA VAL A 395 9.85 -6.39 19.80
C VAL A 395 9.32 -6.03 18.41
N THR A 396 8.01 -6.01 18.28
CA THR A 396 7.29 -5.67 17.05
C THR A 396 6.68 -4.29 17.17
N SER A 397 6.83 -3.48 16.13
CA SER A 397 6.27 -2.13 16.11
C SER A 397 4.74 -2.20 16.16
N ARG A 398 4.10 -1.13 16.64
CA ARG A 398 2.63 -1.07 16.69
C ARG A 398 2.02 -1.16 15.30
N ARG A 399 2.60 -0.41 14.35
CA ARG A 399 2.26 -0.42 12.95
C ARG A 399 2.23 -1.84 12.38
N ASP A 400 3.29 -2.62 12.64
CA ASP A 400 3.42 -3.99 12.12
C ASP A 400 2.39 -4.93 12.74
N LYS A 401 2.13 -4.84 14.06
CA LYS A 401 1.08 -5.61 14.72
C LYS A 401 -0.29 -5.33 14.11
N CYS A 402 -0.62 -4.07 13.89
CA CYS A 402 -1.90 -3.67 13.31
C CYS A 402 -2.02 -4.06 11.84
N ARG A 403 -0.92 -4.00 11.07
CA ARG A 403 -0.88 -4.49 9.69
C ARG A 403 -1.05 -6.01 9.64
N ALA A 404 -0.40 -6.76 10.53
CA ALA A 404 -0.56 -8.20 10.58
C ALA A 404 -1.99 -8.59 10.97
N ALA A 405 -2.62 -7.86 11.89
CA ALA A 405 -4.03 -8.04 12.21
C ALA A 405 -4.95 -7.76 11.01
N HIS A 406 -4.65 -6.75 10.19
CA HIS A 406 -5.35 -6.53 8.92
C HIS A 406 -5.26 -7.75 7.99
N ILE A 407 -4.06 -8.33 7.84
CA ILE A 407 -3.86 -9.56 7.05
C ILE A 407 -4.64 -10.74 7.64
N MET A 408 -4.74 -10.85 8.97
CA MET A 408 -5.60 -11.87 9.61
C MET A 408 -7.09 -11.69 9.25
N GLY A 409 -7.55 -10.46 9.10
CA GLY A 409 -8.89 -10.17 8.58
C GLY A 409 -9.06 -10.63 7.13
N GLN A 410 -8.06 -10.44 6.27
CA GLN A 410 -8.06 -10.93 4.89
C GLN A 410 -8.07 -12.48 4.84
N ILE A 411 -7.31 -13.14 5.72
CA ILE A 411 -7.32 -14.60 5.88
C ILE A 411 -8.71 -15.10 6.28
N SER A 412 -9.32 -14.46 7.28
CA SER A 412 -10.66 -14.78 7.75
C SER A 412 -11.69 -14.73 6.61
N GLU A 413 -11.64 -13.67 5.79
CA GLU A 413 -12.49 -13.57 4.60
C GLU A 413 -12.16 -14.63 3.54
N LEU A 414 -10.88 -14.88 3.29
CA LEU A 414 -10.44 -15.90 2.33
C LEU A 414 -10.99 -17.29 2.70
N ILE A 415 -10.99 -17.64 3.99
CA ILE A 415 -11.52 -18.91 4.49
C ILE A 415 -13.01 -19.01 4.24
N ILE A 416 -13.78 -17.96 4.51
CA ILE A 416 -15.23 -17.93 4.25
C ILE A 416 -15.52 -18.11 2.75
N ARG A 417 -14.79 -17.40 1.89
CA ARG A 417 -14.94 -17.49 0.44
C ARG A 417 -14.59 -18.88 -0.08
N ALA A 418 -13.49 -19.47 0.41
CA ALA A 418 -13.03 -20.79 -0.03
C ALA A 418 -13.89 -21.94 0.52
N GLY A 419 -14.47 -21.76 1.71
CA GLY A 419 -15.35 -22.73 2.37
C GLY A 419 -16.82 -22.59 1.99
N SER A 420 -17.15 -21.74 1.03
CA SER A 420 -18.52 -21.61 0.54
C SER A 420 -18.74 -22.41 -0.72
N ASP A 421 -19.85 -23.12 -0.72
CA ASP A 421 -20.47 -23.67 -1.92
C ASP A 421 -21.79 -22.92 -2.19
N GLY A 422 -22.41 -23.16 -3.35
CA GLY A 422 -23.69 -22.54 -3.67
C GLY A 422 -24.84 -22.89 -2.70
N ALA A 423 -24.62 -23.77 -1.71
CA ALA A 423 -25.58 -24.18 -0.70
C ALA A 423 -25.35 -23.49 0.67
N GLY A 424 -24.21 -22.84 0.89
CA GLY A 424 -23.92 -22.11 2.12
C GLY A 424 -22.43 -21.98 2.42
N VAL A 425 -22.10 -21.75 3.70
CA VAL A 425 -20.72 -21.73 4.19
C VAL A 425 -20.50 -22.93 5.10
N ASP A 426 -19.42 -23.66 4.86
CA ASP A 426 -18.99 -24.75 5.72
C ASP A 426 -18.82 -24.27 7.18
N HIS A 427 -19.38 -25.05 8.11
CA HIS A 427 -19.34 -24.71 9.53
C HIS A 427 -17.90 -24.69 10.05
N GLN A 428 -17.04 -25.60 9.59
CA GLN A 428 -15.64 -25.62 10.00
C GLN A 428 -14.90 -24.38 9.48
N ALA A 429 -15.13 -23.98 8.23
CA ALA A 429 -14.61 -22.73 7.68
C ALA A 429 -15.04 -21.50 8.49
N LEU A 430 -16.31 -21.43 8.93
CA LEU A 430 -16.79 -20.33 9.79
C LEU A 430 -16.05 -20.27 11.14
N VAL A 431 -15.84 -21.41 11.80
CA VAL A 431 -15.13 -21.48 13.09
C VAL A 431 -13.66 -21.05 12.94
N GLU A 432 -13.01 -21.49 11.86
CA GLU A 432 -11.62 -21.11 11.57
C GLU A 432 -11.52 -19.61 11.26
N ALA A 433 -12.40 -19.09 10.40
CA ALA A 433 -12.47 -17.68 10.08
C ALA A 433 -12.72 -16.82 11.33
N GLU A 434 -13.60 -17.26 12.23
CA GLU A 434 -13.88 -16.55 13.48
C GLU A 434 -12.64 -16.48 14.38
N THR A 435 -11.84 -17.54 14.40
CA THR A 435 -10.60 -17.60 15.19
C THR A 435 -9.58 -16.57 14.70
N TRP A 436 -9.38 -16.46 13.39
CA TRP A 436 -8.55 -15.42 12.80
C TRP A 436 -9.09 -14.02 13.07
N ALA A 437 -10.41 -13.83 12.94
CA ALA A 437 -11.05 -12.55 13.19
C ALA A 437 -10.87 -12.08 14.65
N LYS A 438 -11.14 -12.96 15.61
CA LYS A 438 -10.94 -12.67 17.05
C LYS A 438 -9.48 -12.40 17.39
N THR A 439 -8.55 -13.14 16.78
CA THR A 439 -7.11 -12.95 17.00
C THR A 439 -6.67 -11.57 16.51
N GLY A 440 -7.04 -11.18 15.30
CA GLY A 440 -6.74 -9.85 14.76
C GLY A 440 -7.39 -8.72 15.58
N LEU A 441 -8.63 -8.89 16.02
CA LEU A 441 -9.32 -7.94 16.90
C LEU A 441 -8.60 -7.80 18.26
N GLY A 442 -8.15 -8.92 18.83
CA GLY A 442 -7.37 -8.92 20.07
C GLY A 442 -6.06 -8.14 19.93
N ILE A 443 -5.32 -8.35 18.83
CA ILE A 443 -4.06 -7.64 18.54
C ILE A 443 -4.30 -6.13 18.40
N THR A 444 -5.29 -5.72 17.60
CA THR A 444 -5.60 -4.29 17.41
C THR A 444 -6.09 -3.65 18.70
N THR A 445 -6.91 -4.35 19.50
CA THR A 445 -7.35 -3.86 20.82
C THR A 445 -6.18 -3.67 21.79
N GLU A 446 -5.25 -4.64 21.86
CA GLU A 446 -4.06 -4.55 22.69
C GLU A 446 -3.16 -3.38 22.23
N ALA A 447 -2.96 -3.25 20.91
CA ALA A 447 -2.18 -2.17 20.31
C ALA A 447 -2.79 -0.78 20.58
N ARG A 448 -4.13 -0.65 20.58
CA ARG A 448 -4.82 0.60 20.93
C ARG A 448 -4.69 0.96 22.40
N ARG A 449 -4.74 -0.03 23.30
CA ARG A 449 -4.64 0.19 24.76
C ARG A 449 -3.23 0.51 25.23
N SER A 450 -2.23 -0.08 24.58
CA SER A 450 -0.84 -0.04 25.07
C SER A 450 -0.17 1.32 24.85
N PHE A 451 -0.79 2.24 24.11
CA PHE A 451 -0.13 3.48 23.72
C PHE A 451 -1.06 4.69 23.73
N LYS A 452 -0.49 5.87 24.03
CA LYS A 452 -1.25 7.13 24.19
C LYS A 452 -1.74 7.73 22.88
N GLU A 453 -0.92 7.67 21.83
CA GLU A 453 -1.26 8.23 20.52
C GLU A 453 -2.01 7.20 19.68
N ARG A 454 -3.09 7.59 19.00
CA ARG A 454 -3.80 6.70 18.07
C ARG A 454 -3.07 6.66 16.74
N GLU A 455 -2.76 5.46 16.26
CA GLU A 455 -2.12 5.28 14.96
C GLU A 455 -3.18 4.93 13.91
N GLY A 456 -3.24 5.68 12.81
CA GLY A 456 -4.33 5.58 11.82
C GLY A 456 -4.55 4.16 11.29
N ILE A 457 -3.47 3.42 10.98
CA ILE A 457 -3.58 2.05 10.47
C ILE A 457 -4.20 1.08 11.48
N CYS A 458 -3.95 1.29 12.77
CA CYS A 458 -4.52 0.48 13.84
C CYS A 458 -6.02 0.72 13.99
N GLU A 459 -6.45 1.96 13.84
CA GLU A 459 -7.86 2.30 13.93
C GLU A 459 -8.65 1.78 12.72
N VAL A 460 -8.05 1.81 11.51
CA VAL A 460 -8.62 1.17 10.31
C VAL A 460 -8.69 -0.34 10.47
N ALA A 461 -7.59 -0.97 10.91
CA ALA A 461 -7.56 -2.41 11.15
C ALA A 461 -8.59 -2.82 12.20
N TYR A 462 -8.75 -2.06 13.29
CA TYR A 462 -9.77 -2.32 14.31
C TYR A 462 -11.19 -2.27 13.75
N ALA A 463 -11.53 -1.23 12.97
CA ALA A 463 -12.84 -1.11 12.31
C ALA A 463 -13.11 -2.28 11.36
N PHE A 464 -12.10 -2.67 10.58
CA PHE A 464 -12.14 -3.81 9.66
C PHE A 464 -12.35 -5.14 10.39
N MET A 465 -11.63 -5.38 11.49
CA MET A 465 -11.80 -6.61 12.28
C MET A 465 -13.18 -6.72 12.92
N LEU A 466 -13.75 -5.61 13.40
CA LEU A 466 -15.14 -5.57 13.89
C LEU A 466 -16.12 -5.95 12.77
N TYR A 467 -15.94 -5.39 11.58
CA TYR A 467 -16.79 -5.69 10.43
C TYR A 467 -16.71 -7.18 10.04
N ASN A 468 -15.50 -7.74 9.94
CA ASN A 468 -15.35 -9.15 9.58
C ASN A 468 -15.94 -10.09 10.64
N LEU A 469 -15.79 -9.76 11.93
CA LEU A 469 -16.43 -10.54 12.99
C LEU A 469 -17.96 -10.43 12.95
N ALA A 470 -18.50 -9.23 12.66
CA ALA A 470 -19.94 -9.02 12.50
C ALA A 470 -20.51 -9.88 11.37
N LEU A 471 -19.84 -9.90 10.24
CA LEU A 471 -20.19 -10.72 9.08
C LEU A 471 -20.18 -12.23 9.42
N ILE A 472 -19.17 -12.71 10.14
CA ILE A 472 -19.10 -14.11 10.57
C ILE A 472 -20.28 -14.45 11.49
N ARG A 473 -20.66 -13.53 12.38
CA ARG A 473 -21.82 -13.69 13.26
C ARG A 473 -23.13 -13.73 12.48
N GLU A 474 -23.24 -12.93 11.44
CA GLU A 474 -24.39 -12.94 10.55
C GLU A 474 -24.52 -14.29 9.83
N LEU A 475 -23.40 -14.77 9.26
CA LEU A 475 -23.32 -16.06 8.59
C LEU A 475 -23.59 -17.24 9.53
N SER A 476 -23.27 -17.12 10.82
CA SER A 476 -23.59 -18.12 11.85
C SER A 476 -25.03 -18.03 12.37
N GLY A 477 -25.85 -17.11 11.86
CA GLY A 477 -27.24 -16.89 12.29
C GLY A 477 -27.42 -16.02 13.55
N ASP A 478 -26.33 -15.48 14.11
CA ASP A 478 -26.35 -14.60 15.30
C ASP A 478 -26.55 -13.14 14.87
N GLN A 479 -27.75 -12.87 14.34
CA GLN A 479 -28.13 -11.58 13.77
C GLN A 479 -28.06 -10.42 14.79
N SER A 480 -28.37 -10.71 16.05
CA SER A 480 -28.32 -9.71 17.13
C SER A 480 -26.88 -9.26 17.37
N LYS A 481 -25.94 -10.21 17.50
CA LYS A 481 -24.54 -9.86 17.74
C LYS A 481 -23.89 -9.26 16.49
N ALA A 482 -24.25 -9.74 15.30
CA ALA A 482 -23.81 -9.17 14.04
C ALA A 482 -24.16 -7.67 13.95
N ARG A 483 -25.42 -7.31 14.23
CA ARG A 483 -25.87 -5.92 14.22
C ARG A 483 -25.10 -5.04 15.20
N GLU A 484 -24.86 -5.52 16.42
CA GLU A 484 -24.07 -4.79 17.43
C GLU A 484 -22.65 -4.49 16.93
N LEU A 485 -21.97 -5.51 16.39
CA LEU A 485 -20.61 -5.37 15.87
C LEU A 485 -20.53 -4.48 14.62
N PHE A 486 -21.53 -4.54 13.73
CA PHE A 486 -21.59 -3.63 12.59
C PHE A 486 -21.76 -2.17 13.02
N VAL A 487 -22.58 -1.91 14.04
CA VAL A 487 -22.74 -0.55 14.61
C VAL A 487 -21.42 -0.07 15.21
N GLU A 488 -20.73 -0.91 15.98
CA GLU A 488 -19.41 -0.54 16.53
C GLU A 488 -18.38 -0.25 15.43
N SER A 489 -18.36 -1.07 14.37
CA SER A 489 -17.50 -0.84 13.19
C SER A 489 -17.84 0.47 12.47
N LEU A 490 -19.13 0.81 12.34
CA LEU A 490 -19.59 2.05 11.75
C LEU A 490 -19.16 3.26 12.57
N ASP A 491 -19.37 3.23 13.88
CA ASP A 491 -19.00 4.33 14.78
C ASP A 491 -17.50 4.59 14.74
N GLN A 492 -16.71 3.51 14.78
CA GLN A 492 -15.26 3.61 14.63
C GLN A 492 -14.88 4.18 13.25
N SER A 493 -15.50 3.71 12.17
CA SER A 493 -15.21 4.19 10.81
C SER A 493 -15.56 5.67 10.64
N LYS A 494 -16.67 6.13 11.23
CA LYS A 494 -17.06 7.56 11.30
C LYS A 494 -16.03 8.38 12.08
N ALA A 495 -15.59 7.88 13.23
CA ALA A 495 -14.62 8.57 14.08
C ALA A 495 -13.27 8.83 13.39
N ILE A 496 -12.86 7.97 12.45
CA ILE A 496 -11.60 8.11 11.69
C ILE A 496 -11.78 8.58 10.24
N GLY A 497 -13.02 8.82 9.80
CA GLY A 497 -13.31 9.22 8.43
C GLY A 497 -13.05 8.13 7.37
N PHE A 498 -13.11 6.84 7.74
CA PHE A 498 -12.89 5.72 6.82
C PHE A 498 -14.13 5.46 5.96
N ARG A 499 -14.20 6.10 4.79
CA ARG A 499 -15.41 6.18 3.95
C ARG A 499 -15.92 4.82 3.49
N GLU A 500 -15.01 3.92 3.11
CA GLU A 500 -15.34 2.56 2.67
C GLU A 500 -15.97 1.78 3.83
N GLY A 501 -15.36 1.84 5.02
CA GLY A 501 -15.92 1.23 6.24
C GLY A 501 -17.31 1.76 6.58
N ILE A 502 -17.52 3.08 6.49
CA ILE A 502 -18.84 3.70 6.72
C ILE A 502 -19.87 3.14 5.74
N LYS A 503 -19.58 3.18 4.43
CA LYS A 503 -20.50 2.72 3.38
C LYS A 503 -20.85 1.24 3.55
N ASN A 504 -19.85 0.41 3.85
CA ASN A 504 -20.02 -1.02 3.99
C ASN A 504 -20.82 -1.38 5.23
N ALA A 505 -20.50 -0.78 6.38
CA ALA A 505 -21.23 -1.01 7.62
C ALA A 505 -22.69 -0.50 7.54
N GLU A 506 -22.94 0.67 6.95
CA GLU A 506 -24.31 1.18 6.73
C GLU A 506 -25.12 0.31 5.78
N LYS A 507 -24.49 -0.30 4.78
CA LYS A 507 -25.15 -1.30 3.94
C LYS A 507 -25.50 -2.55 4.75
N ALA A 508 -24.54 -3.11 5.49
CA ALA A 508 -24.73 -4.32 6.29
C ALA A 508 -25.82 -4.16 7.36
N ILE A 509 -25.84 -3.05 8.11
CA ILE A 509 -26.85 -2.77 9.15
C ILE A 509 -28.28 -2.72 8.60
N ARG A 510 -28.45 -2.30 7.33
CA ARG A 510 -29.77 -2.24 6.69
C ARG A 510 -30.29 -3.63 6.36
N VAL A 511 -29.43 -4.52 5.87
CA VAL A 511 -29.82 -5.85 5.35
C VAL A 511 -29.72 -6.97 6.39
N VAL A 512 -29.00 -6.76 7.51
CA VAL A 512 -28.77 -7.79 8.52
C VAL A 512 -30.09 -8.36 9.07
N GLY A 513 -30.26 -9.68 8.87
CA GLY A 513 -31.46 -10.44 9.24
C GLY A 513 -32.65 -10.34 8.28
N GLN A 514 -32.51 -9.62 7.17
CA GLN A 514 -33.58 -9.46 6.16
C GLN A 514 -33.34 -10.31 4.91
N GLU A 515 -32.08 -10.44 4.48
CA GLU A 515 -31.69 -11.20 3.29
C GLU A 515 -30.68 -12.28 3.65
N PRO A 516 -30.72 -13.46 3.02
CA PRO A 516 -29.63 -14.43 3.16
C PRO A 516 -28.33 -13.81 2.63
N VAL A 517 -27.29 -13.83 3.46
CA VAL A 517 -25.98 -13.26 3.10
C VAL A 517 -25.43 -14.00 1.89
N THR A 518 -25.46 -13.36 0.73
CA THR A 518 -24.76 -13.86 -0.46
C THR A 518 -23.27 -13.57 -0.35
N ILE A 519 -22.42 -14.55 -0.62
CA ILE A 519 -20.96 -14.34 -0.54
C ILE A 519 -20.42 -13.38 -1.59
N SER A 520 -21.14 -13.20 -2.69
CA SER A 520 -20.90 -12.13 -3.66
C SER A 520 -21.05 -10.72 -3.08
N SER A 521 -21.66 -10.57 -1.90
CA SER A 521 -21.78 -9.31 -1.17
C SER A 521 -20.61 -9.04 -0.21
N LEU A 522 -19.70 -10.01 -0.03
CA LEU A 522 -18.43 -9.80 0.69
C LEU A 522 -17.60 -8.77 -0.07
N LEU A 523 -16.91 -7.92 0.68
CA LEU A 523 -16.36 -6.65 0.20
C LEU A 523 -15.65 -6.78 -1.15
N PRO A 524 -16.03 -5.99 -2.17
CA PRO A 524 -15.19 -5.81 -3.34
C PRO A 524 -13.93 -5.07 -2.88
N TYR A 525 -12.78 -5.71 -3.04
CA TYR A 525 -11.45 -5.12 -2.82
C TYR A 525 -11.08 -4.10 -3.89
#